data_AF-A0A955SR07-F1
#
_entry.id   AF-A0A955SR07-F1
#
_cell.length_a   1.000
_cell.length_b   1.000
_cell.length_c   1.000
_cell.angle_alpha   90.00
_cell.angle_beta   90.00
_cell.angle_gamma   90.00
#
_symmetry.space_group_name_H-M   'P 1'
#
loop_
_entity.id
_entity.type
_entity.pdbx_description
1 polymer ?
#
loop_
_entity_poly.entity_id
_entity_poly.type
_entity_poly.pdbx_seq_one_letter_code
_entity_poly.pdbx_strand_id
1 'polypeptide(L)'
;DMGAFEYIGEAVENSRPTTPINTYPQSGMQGVSLVTSLRTTGFSDPDTGDSPVLTDWQISKASDFAEPVFSATSVGPDFASFDIKPGTLEFDTVYWWRARVYDNLRLPSPWSKATFFRTRNIGDPHVIDFEYGGSIQDEILAATDGDVLIVLPGIYDENLVLGGASITLRSLDPQDPEWVAATIIDGGSRAPTLMFSGFEEPDCAIEGITLQNGKVGILGNHTLATLRHNRIVGNQGGIVECDGLIEANYLADNVSETGAGLWSCGGAIRNNLIIRNRATGECAQSCFLYCYDLGFGRIECHTVCTPSCAQGLGGGIRCCNGDVMNNTIYGNTAPKGAGIADCLGTLKNNIVWGNLGLTQIDSSAPSSYSCIQGSTDTTRGNIFVDPLFVDPDRDAFHLSAQSPCIDAGGFVAEVDLDFEGEPRPFDASPEPRGDGSDFDIGADEYSYYPISLVDQNQDSRIDAMDLFEFQGDWMWKEIGGVKGDLNHDLSTDAEDLLFLLKGWGQV
;
A
#
# COMPACT_ATOMS: atom_id res chain seq x y z
N ASP A 1 85.91 17.46 -4.95
CA ASP A 1 84.80 18.33 -5.32
C ASP A 1 83.70 17.46 -5.91
N MET A 2 82.44 17.86 -5.74
CA MET A 2 81.27 16.99 -5.60
C MET A 2 81.40 16.03 -4.39
N GLY A 3 80.38 15.84 -3.56
CA GLY A 3 79.05 16.45 -3.60
C GLY A 3 78.02 15.56 -2.90
N ALA A 4 78.19 15.32 -1.60
CA ALA A 4 77.28 14.48 -0.84
C ALA A 4 75.94 15.22 -0.62
N PHE A 5 74.97 14.95 -1.47
CA PHE A 5 73.56 15.29 -1.21
C PHE A 5 73.02 14.34 -0.15
N GLU A 6 73.17 14.74 1.11
CA GLU A 6 72.44 14.16 2.23
C GLU A 6 70.96 14.51 2.03
N TYR A 7 70.16 13.54 1.59
CA TYR A 7 68.72 13.71 1.42
C TYR A 7 68.08 13.74 2.81
N ILE A 8 68.11 14.92 3.44
CA ILE A 8 67.23 15.28 4.54
C ILE A 8 65.80 15.38 4.00
N GLY A 9 65.20 14.21 3.77
CA GLY A 9 63.76 14.10 3.76
C GLY A 9 63.28 14.47 5.15
N GLU A 10 62.83 15.72 5.31
CA GLU A 10 62.11 16.13 6.51
C GLU A 10 60.97 15.14 6.72
N ALA A 11 60.92 14.52 7.90
CA ALA A 11 59.73 13.79 8.29
C ALA A 11 58.62 14.83 8.37
N VAL A 12 57.65 14.76 7.44
CA VAL A 12 56.45 15.59 7.49
C VAL A 12 55.82 15.35 8.85
N GLU A 13 55.77 16.39 9.70
CA GLU A 13 55.18 16.29 11.03
C GLU A 13 53.68 16.11 10.88
N ASN A 14 53.23 14.86 10.90
CA ASN A 14 51.82 14.50 10.85
C ASN A 14 51.10 15.11 12.07
N SER A 15 50.36 16.18 11.82
CA SER A 15 49.30 16.69 12.69
C SER A 15 48.31 15.58 13.00
N ARG A 16 47.47 15.74 14.03
CA ARG A 16 46.38 14.79 14.28
C ARG A 16 45.06 15.38 13.74
N PRO A 17 44.15 14.55 13.20
CA PRO A 17 42.88 15.03 12.68
C PRO A 17 42.07 15.81 13.71
N THR A 18 41.30 16.76 13.19
CA THR A 18 40.38 17.58 14.00
C THR A 18 39.37 16.66 14.68
N THR A 19 39.10 16.89 15.98
CA THR A 19 38.10 16.13 16.73
C THR A 19 36.72 16.22 16.03
N PRO A 20 36.11 15.09 15.61
CA PRO A 20 34.80 15.12 14.97
C PRO A 20 33.73 15.57 15.98
N ILE A 21 32.70 16.27 15.48
CA ILE A 21 31.55 16.69 16.28
C ILE A 21 30.39 15.73 15.97
N ASN A 22 29.79 15.18 17.02
CA ASN A 22 28.59 14.34 16.94
C ASN A 22 27.40 15.20 16.49
N THR A 23 26.76 14.84 15.36
CA THR A 23 25.63 15.60 14.79
C THR A 23 24.29 14.89 14.97
N TYR A 24 24.26 13.55 14.95
CA TYR A 24 23.05 12.76 15.16
C TYR A 24 23.39 11.35 15.70
N PRO A 25 22.62 10.75 16.63
CA PRO A 25 21.56 11.37 17.44
C PRO A 25 22.11 12.50 18.33
N GLN A 26 21.37 13.61 18.40
CA GLN A 26 21.78 14.80 19.17
C GLN A 26 21.74 14.54 20.69
N SER A 27 22.57 15.26 21.45
CA SER A 27 22.64 15.06 22.90
C SER A 27 21.35 15.47 23.60
N GLY A 28 20.68 14.52 24.25
CA GLY A 28 19.37 14.70 24.88
C GLY A 28 18.18 14.25 24.04
N MET A 29 18.39 13.80 22.80
CA MET A 29 17.33 13.26 21.94
C MET A 29 16.64 12.04 22.59
N GLN A 30 15.32 11.97 22.46
CA GLN A 30 14.46 10.88 22.97
C GLN A 30 13.78 10.19 21.78
N GLY A 31 13.21 8.99 21.97
CA GLY A 31 12.45 8.30 20.92
C GLY A 31 13.30 7.73 19.78
N VAL A 32 14.61 7.57 19.97
CA VAL A 32 15.53 7.16 18.90
C VAL A 32 15.30 5.70 18.50
N SER A 33 15.35 5.42 17.20
CA SER A 33 15.33 4.06 16.63
C SER A 33 16.41 3.15 17.22
N LEU A 34 16.12 1.85 17.28
CA LEU A 34 17.10 0.81 17.64
C LEU A 34 18.13 0.55 16.52
N VAL A 35 17.87 1.02 15.29
CA VAL A 35 18.70 0.83 14.09
C VAL A 35 19.17 2.15 13.45
N THR A 36 19.20 3.20 14.27
CA THR A 36 19.63 4.56 13.92
C THR A 36 21.08 4.63 13.39
N SER A 37 21.39 5.58 12.49
CA SER A 37 22.78 5.92 12.16
C SER A 37 23.40 6.85 13.21
N LEU A 38 24.65 6.60 13.60
CA LEU A 38 25.51 7.60 14.26
C LEU A 38 26.17 8.48 13.18
N ARG A 39 26.05 9.80 13.26
CA ARG A 39 26.60 10.74 12.29
C ARG A 39 27.44 11.84 12.93
N THR A 40 28.51 12.22 12.24
CA THR A 40 29.45 13.26 12.65
C THR A 40 29.71 14.29 11.55
N THR A 41 30.36 15.39 11.89
CA THR A 41 30.96 16.29 10.90
C THR A 41 32.01 15.58 10.06
N GLY A 42 32.07 15.88 8.76
CA GLY A 42 33.10 15.36 7.86
C GLY A 42 34.54 15.64 8.30
N PHE A 43 35.47 14.86 7.73
CA PHE A 43 36.90 14.93 8.04
C PHE A 43 37.51 16.32 7.79
N SER A 44 38.42 16.72 8.67
CA SER A 44 39.21 17.95 8.57
C SER A 44 40.56 17.73 9.24
N ASP A 45 41.64 18.02 8.54
CA ASP A 45 43.01 17.91 9.05
C ASP A 45 43.77 19.24 8.88
N PRO A 46 44.67 19.62 9.80
CA PRO A 46 45.64 20.68 9.54
C PRO A 46 46.55 20.42 8.33
N ASP A 47 46.86 19.16 8.00
CA ASP A 47 47.86 18.82 7.00
C ASP A 47 47.25 18.72 5.58
N THR A 48 47.86 19.46 4.65
CA THR A 48 47.28 19.67 3.31
C THR A 48 47.55 18.49 2.38
N GLY A 49 46.52 17.67 2.17
CA GLY A 49 46.55 16.50 1.28
C GLY A 49 46.08 15.22 1.95
N ASP A 50 45.90 15.25 3.27
CA ASP A 50 45.46 14.08 4.03
C ASP A 50 43.96 13.80 3.86
N SER A 51 43.60 12.58 4.21
CA SER A 51 42.29 11.99 3.94
C SER A 51 41.95 10.96 5.01
N PRO A 52 40.66 10.79 5.35
CA PRO A 52 40.25 9.80 6.33
C PRO A 52 40.52 8.38 5.83
N VAL A 53 40.84 7.46 6.75
CA VAL A 53 41.09 6.03 6.43
C VAL A 53 40.27 5.05 7.26
N LEU A 54 39.80 5.48 8.44
CA LEU A 54 38.83 4.76 9.28
C LEU A 54 38.27 5.68 10.38
N THR A 55 37.11 5.33 10.91
CA THR A 55 36.51 5.97 12.09
C THR A 55 36.17 4.90 13.12
N ASP A 56 36.62 5.06 14.36
CA ASP A 56 36.17 4.22 15.49
C ASP A 56 34.90 4.81 16.10
N TRP A 57 33.97 3.93 16.48
CA TRP A 57 32.67 4.24 17.05
C TRP A 57 32.48 3.46 18.35
N GLN A 58 31.92 4.09 19.39
CA GLN A 58 31.57 3.42 20.65
C GLN A 58 30.22 3.85 21.18
N ILE A 59 29.47 2.89 21.73
CA ILE A 59 28.25 3.11 22.52
C ILE A 59 28.39 2.42 23.88
N SER A 60 27.95 3.06 24.95
CA SER A 60 27.84 2.47 26.29
C SER A 60 26.59 2.98 27.01
N LYS A 61 26.12 2.27 28.05
CA LYS A 61 25.09 2.79 28.98
C LYS A 61 25.68 3.79 30.01
N ALA A 62 26.99 4.00 30.02
CA ALA A 62 27.70 4.94 30.90
C ALA A 62 28.58 5.93 30.12
N SER A 63 28.66 7.17 30.60
CA SER A 63 29.39 8.27 29.94
C SER A 63 30.92 8.15 29.97
N ASP A 64 31.47 7.24 30.78
CA ASP A 64 32.91 6.95 30.85
C ASP A 64 33.36 5.96 29.76
N PHE A 65 32.43 5.16 29.24
CA PHE A 65 32.68 4.02 28.34
C PHE A 65 33.65 3.00 28.95
N ALA A 66 33.56 2.76 30.26
CA ALA A 66 34.35 1.74 30.95
C ALA A 66 34.05 0.33 30.38
N GLU A 67 32.77 0.02 30.19
CA GLU A 67 32.28 -1.16 29.48
C GLU A 67 31.40 -0.70 28.29
N PRO A 68 31.93 -0.65 27.05
CA PRO A 68 31.12 -0.37 25.87
C PRO A 68 30.15 -1.52 25.58
N VAL A 69 28.88 -1.20 25.32
CA VAL A 69 27.91 -2.15 24.75
C VAL A 69 28.27 -2.46 23.30
N PHE A 70 28.81 -1.47 22.60
CA PHE A 70 29.22 -1.57 21.21
C PHE A 70 30.55 -0.83 20.98
N SER A 71 31.43 -1.42 20.17
CA SER A 71 32.67 -0.80 19.73
C SER A 71 33.02 -1.35 18.34
N ALA A 72 33.11 -0.48 17.33
CA ALA A 72 33.38 -0.87 15.95
C ALA A 72 34.26 0.15 15.23
N THR A 73 34.75 -0.22 14.04
CA THR A 73 35.60 0.62 13.19
C THR A 73 35.05 0.58 11.76
N SER A 74 34.63 1.72 11.22
CA SER A 74 34.23 1.81 9.80
C SER A 74 35.45 2.02 8.90
N VAL A 75 35.39 1.43 7.70
CA VAL A 75 36.39 1.55 6.64
C VAL A 75 35.67 1.65 5.29
N GLY A 76 36.20 2.46 4.37
CA GLY A 76 35.51 2.80 3.12
C GLY A 76 34.98 4.23 3.12
N PRO A 77 34.36 4.70 2.02
CA PRO A 77 34.22 6.13 1.73
C PRO A 77 33.35 6.92 2.72
N ASP A 78 32.44 6.28 3.44
CA ASP A 78 31.71 6.93 4.52
C ASP A 78 32.42 6.76 5.87
N PHE A 79 33.13 7.82 6.25
CA PHE A 79 33.82 7.95 7.53
C PHE A 79 33.03 8.81 8.53
N ALA A 80 31.90 9.40 8.09
CA ALA A 80 31.13 10.37 8.84
C ALA A 80 29.82 9.79 9.40
N SER A 81 29.33 8.67 8.83
CA SER A 81 28.18 7.89 9.30
C SER A 81 28.59 6.48 9.77
N PHE A 82 27.75 5.87 10.61
CA PHE A 82 27.78 4.45 10.95
C PHE A 82 26.40 3.94 11.37
N ASP A 83 25.86 2.95 10.67
CA ASP A 83 24.52 2.41 10.93
C ASP A 83 24.53 1.37 12.05
N ILE A 84 23.67 1.56 13.06
CA ILE A 84 23.46 0.57 14.11
C ILE A 84 22.51 -0.50 13.60
N LYS A 85 22.82 -1.78 13.88
CA LYS A 85 22.06 -2.92 13.36
C LYS A 85 21.17 -3.59 14.41
N PRO A 86 20.10 -4.28 14.01
CA PRO A 86 19.12 -4.89 14.91
C PRO A 86 19.74 -5.66 16.08
N GLY A 87 19.14 -5.54 17.26
CA GLY A 87 19.62 -6.19 18.49
C GLY A 87 20.84 -5.56 19.15
N THR A 88 21.38 -4.44 18.64
CA THR A 88 22.48 -3.70 19.30
C THR A 88 21.98 -2.81 20.46
N LEU A 89 20.75 -2.31 20.36
CA LEU A 89 20.13 -1.38 21.32
C LEU A 89 18.86 -1.99 21.93
N GLU A 90 18.57 -1.59 23.17
CA GLU A 90 17.37 -1.94 23.94
C GLU A 90 16.38 -0.77 23.97
N PHE A 91 15.09 -1.05 24.11
CA PHE A 91 14.02 -0.05 24.34
C PHE A 91 14.19 0.74 25.65
N ASP A 92 13.60 1.93 25.73
CA ASP A 92 13.61 2.86 26.88
C ASP A 92 14.99 3.08 27.55
N THR A 93 16.07 2.92 26.79
CA THR A 93 17.43 2.85 27.34
C THR A 93 18.23 4.08 26.96
N VAL A 94 18.90 4.68 27.94
CA VAL A 94 19.81 5.81 27.71
C VAL A 94 21.19 5.29 27.31
N TYR A 95 21.63 5.70 26.12
CA TYR A 95 22.93 5.35 25.57
C TYR A 95 23.80 6.59 25.37
N TRP A 96 25.08 6.45 25.69
CA TRP A 96 26.14 7.43 25.42
C TRP A 96 26.96 6.96 24.23
N TRP A 97 27.30 7.86 23.32
CA TRP A 97 28.07 7.53 22.13
C TRP A 97 29.20 8.54 21.82
N ARG A 98 30.28 8.05 21.19
CA ARG A 98 31.45 8.84 20.76
C ARG A 98 32.13 8.23 19.53
N ALA A 99 32.85 9.06 18.78
CA ALA A 99 33.60 8.67 17.59
C ALA A 99 35.02 9.29 17.56
N ARG A 100 35.94 8.72 16.79
CA ARG A 100 37.24 9.35 16.44
C ARG A 100 37.65 8.93 15.03
N VAL A 101 38.19 9.86 14.26
CA VAL A 101 38.64 9.62 12.87
C VAL A 101 40.17 9.54 12.80
N TYR A 102 40.68 8.81 11.82
CA TYR A 102 42.10 8.62 11.56
C TYR A 102 42.44 9.07 10.15
N ASP A 103 43.59 9.72 9.99
CA ASP A 103 44.19 10.03 8.68
C ASP A 103 44.73 8.78 7.95
N ASN A 104 45.13 9.00 6.71
CA ASN A 104 45.84 8.06 5.81
C ASN A 104 47.10 7.44 6.44
N LEU A 105 47.78 8.12 7.36
CA LEU A 105 48.98 7.70 8.08
C LEU A 105 48.69 7.04 9.44
N ARG A 106 47.40 6.84 9.76
CA ARG A 106 46.85 6.13 10.94
C ARG A 106 47.06 6.85 12.27
N LEU A 107 47.18 8.18 12.30
CA LEU A 107 47.14 8.95 13.55
C LEU A 107 45.68 9.29 13.92
N PRO A 108 45.23 9.04 15.17
CA PRO A 108 43.86 9.32 15.57
C PRO A 108 43.65 10.77 16.03
N SER A 109 42.47 11.30 15.69
CA SER A 109 41.85 12.43 16.39
C SER A 109 41.67 12.09 17.89
N PRO A 110 41.51 13.10 18.76
CA PRO A 110 40.84 12.89 20.05
C PRO A 110 39.44 12.28 19.83
N TRP A 111 38.93 11.58 20.84
CA TRP A 111 37.51 11.19 20.87
C TRP A 111 36.63 12.44 20.85
N SER A 112 35.51 12.37 20.13
CA SER A 112 34.46 13.38 20.16
C SER A 112 33.90 13.56 21.58
N LYS A 113 33.33 14.74 21.84
CA LYS A 113 32.60 14.97 23.09
C LYS A 113 31.41 14.01 23.13
N ALA A 114 31.39 13.12 24.13
CA ALA A 114 30.33 12.16 24.31
C ALA A 114 28.94 12.85 24.36
N THR A 115 28.01 12.32 23.56
CA THR A 115 26.60 12.72 23.50
C THR A 115 25.74 11.55 23.92
N PHE A 116 24.51 11.81 24.36
CA PHE A 116 23.60 10.75 24.78
C PHE A 116 22.22 10.88 24.16
N PHE A 117 21.51 9.76 24.03
CA PHE A 117 20.11 9.71 23.61
C PHE A 117 19.34 8.65 24.41
N ARG A 118 18.01 8.67 24.34
CA ARG A 118 17.13 7.59 24.79
C ARG A 118 16.45 6.97 23.57
N THR A 119 16.41 5.64 23.51
CA THR A 119 15.65 4.89 22.50
C THR A 119 14.14 5.02 22.69
N ARG A 120 13.33 4.62 21.70
CA ARG A 120 11.86 4.60 21.83
C ARG A 120 11.36 3.61 22.89
N ASN A 121 10.14 3.79 23.38
CA ASN A 121 9.47 2.78 24.20
C ASN A 121 8.90 1.66 23.32
N ILE A 122 8.55 0.53 23.93
CA ILE A 122 7.82 -0.56 23.26
C ILE A 122 6.39 -0.08 22.99
N GLY A 123 5.89 -0.26 21.76
CA GLY A 123 4.53 0.14 21.39
C GLY A 123 4.32 1.67 21.19
N ASP A 124 5.36 2.49 21.34
CA ASP A 124 5.33 3.87 20.80
C ASP A 124 5.37 3.79 19.27
N PRO A 125 4.41 4.38 18.53
CA PRO A 125 4.45 4.46 17.08
C PRO A 125 5.73 5.14 16.61
N HIS A 126 6.47 4.47 15.72
CA HIS A 126 7.79 4.88 15.30
C HIS A 126 7.76 5.41 13.87
N VAL A 127 8.27 6.63 13.67
CA VAL A 127 8.34 7.26 12.34
C VAL A 127 9.70 6.96 11.71
N ILE A 128 9.68 6.30 10.55
CA ILE A 128 10.87 5.94 9.79
C ILE A 128 11.20 7.09 8.83
N ASP A 129 12.16 7.93 9.25
CA ASP A 129 12.71 9.03 8.46
C ASP A 129 14.11 8.69 7.94
N PHE A 130 14.24 8.67 6.61
CA PHE A 130 15.49 8.33 5.91
C PHE A 130 16.46 9.50 5.77
N GLU A 131 16.09 10.75 6.09
CA GLU A 131 17.06 11.87 6.13
C GLU A 131 18.23 11.53 7.06
N TYR A 132 17.98 10.75 8.12
CA TYR A 132 18.96 10.35 9.14
C TYR A 132 19.55 8.95 8.97
N GLY A 133 19.04 8.16 8.01
CA GLY A 133 19.56 6.84 7.63
C GLY A 133 18.87 5.67 8.34
N GLY A 134 18.79 4.54 7.65
CA GLY A 134 18.09 3.33 8.08
C GLY A 134 17.71 2.46 6.86
N SER A 135 16.89 1.43 7.12
CA SER A 135 16.11 0.70 6.10
C SER A 135 14.80 0.24 6.75
N ILE A 136 13.72 0.10 5.98
CA ILE A 136 12.45 -0.42 6.51
C ILE A 136 12.68 -1.85 7.02
N GLN A 137 13.48 -2.64 6.31
CA GLN A 137 13.84 -3.99 6.72
C GLN A 137 14.59 -4.05 8.06
N ASP A 138 15.53 -3.14 8.35
CA ASP A 138 16.22 -3.10 9.65
C ASP A 138 15.24 -2.71 10.79
N GLU A 139 14.30 -1.80 10.54
CA GLU A 139 13.26 -1.44 11.52
C GLU A 139 12.31 -2.61 11.80
N ILE A 140 11.87 -3.34 10.76
CA ILE A 140 11.09 -4.59 10.91
C ILE A 140 11.86 -5.62 11.74
N LEU A 141 13.17 -5.76 11.55
CA LEU A 141 14.02 -6.69 12.31
C LEU A 141 14.29 -6.24 13.76
N ALA A 142 13.96 -5.00 14.12
CA ALA A 142 14.08 -4.45 15.46
C ALA A 142 12.72 -4.23 16.17
N ALA A 143 11.61 -4.45 15.46
CA ALA A 143 10.26 -4.34 15.97
C ALA A 143 9.84 -5.57 16.81
N THR A 144 8.76 -5.39 17.57
CA THR A 144 8.15 -6.38 18.47
C THR A 144 6.63 -6.37 18.32
N ASP A 145 5.96 -7.43 18.77
CA ASP A 145 4.49 -7.57 18.60
C ASP A 145 3.74 -6.34 19.17
N GLY A 146 2.87 -5.75 18.35
CA GLY A 146 2.14 -4.51 18.64
C GLY A 146 2.87 -3.21 18.30
N ASP A 147 4.10 -3.25 17.76
CA ASP A 147 4.75 -2.04 17.24
C ASP A 147 4.08 -1.53 15.96
N VAL A 148 3.95 -0.20 15.87
CA VAL A 148 3.45 0.52 14.69
C VAL A 148 4.61 1.25 14.03
N LEU A 149 4.97 0.84 12.82
CA LEU A 149 5.99 1.45 11.97
C LEU A 149 5.32 2.36 10.94
N ILE A 150 5.61 3.66 11.01
CA ILE A 150 5.06 4.70 10.15
C ILE A 150 6.13 5.11 9.15
N VAL A 151 5.94 4.75 7.88
CA VAL A 151 6.81 5.11 6.76
C VAL A 151 6.41 6.49 6.25
N LEU A 152 7.37 7.38 6.04
CA LEU A 152 7.16 8.68 5.40
C LEU A 152 7.13 8.57 3.87
N PRO A 153 6.63 9.59 3.15
CA PRO A 153 6.75 9.66 1.69
C PRO A 153 8.19 9.53 1.18
N GLY A 154 8.38 8.71 0.15
CA GLY A 154 9.68 8.35 -0.40
C GLY A 154 9.58 7.18 -1.38
N ILE A 155 10.70 6.85 -2.03
CA ILE A 155 10.85 5.66 -2.87
C ILE A 155 11.94 4.79 -2.26
N TYR A 156 11.56 3.60 -1.81
CA TYR A 156 12.41 2.67 -1.05
C TYR A 156 12.74 1.45 -1.90
N ASP A 157 14.00 1.34 -2.37
CA ASP A 157 14.51 0.21 -3.17
C ASP A 157 14.76 -1.03 -2.29
N GLU A 158 13.70 -1.57 -1.70
CA GLU A 158 13.75 -2.67 -0.72
C GLU A 158 12.88 -3.87 -1.15
N ASN A 159 13.17 -5.04 -0.59
CA ASN A 159 12.35 -6.24 -0.71
C ASN A 159 12.12 -6.76 0.72
N LEU A 160 10.98 -6.45 1.31
CA LEU A 160 10.72 -6.63 2.73
C LEU A 160 10.33 -8.06 3.08
N VAL A 161 10.82 -8.53 4.23
CA VAL A 161 10.47 -9.82 4.83
C VAL A 161 10.01 -9.58 6.28
N LEU A 162 8.77 -9.96 6.58
CA LEU A 162 8.25 -10.02 7.95
C LEU A 162 8.62 -11.37 8.57
N GLY A 163 8.98 -11.35 9.86
CA GLY A 163 9.57 -12.47 10.57
C GLY A 163 8.61 -13.28 11.44
N GLY A 164 7.29 -13.15 11.25
CA GLY A 164 6.27 -13.74 12.13
C GLY A 164 5.92 -12.90 13.37
N ALA A 165 6.37 -11.64 13.43
CA ALA A 165 5.98 -10.68 14.46
C ALA A 165 4.75 -9.89 14.02
N SER A 166 3.76 -9.71 14.90
CA SER A 166 2.54 -8.97 14.60
C SER A 166 2.77 -7.47 14.71
N ILE A 167 3.18 -6.85 13.62
CA ILE A 167 3.44 -5.41 13.51
C ILE A 167 2.43 -4.73 12.58
N THR A 168 2.20 -3.43 12.78
CA THR A 168 1.53 -2.58 11.78
C THR A 168 2.58 -1.80 10.99
N LEU A 169 2.68 -2.00 9.68
CA LEU A 169 3.51 -1.19 8.77
C LEU A 169 2.61 -0.32 7.91
N ARG A 170 2.70 1.01 8.03
CA ARG A 170 1.77 1.93 7.38
C ARG A 170 2.38 3.25 6.92
N SER A 171 1.73 3.97 6.01
CA SER A 171 2.02 5.38 5.72
C SER A 171 1.65 6.29 6.91
N LEU A 172 1.96 7.59 6.84
CA LEU A 172 1.55 8.57 7.86
C LEU A 172 0.02 8.66 7.99
N ASP A 173 -0.68 8.78 6.86
CA ASP A 173 -2.12 8.64 6.74
C ASP A 173 -2.43 7.49 5.76
N PRO A 174 -3.07 6.38 6.21
CA PRO A 174 -3.37 5.25 5.35
C PRO A 174 -4.61 5.42 4.47
N GLN A 175 -5.41 6.46 4.67
CA GLN A 175 -6.69 6.64 3.96
C GLN A 175 -6.59 7.74 2.90
N ASP A 176 -5.81 8.80 3.13
CA ASP A 176 -5.49 9.82 2.11
C ASP A 176 -4.67 9.21 0.94
N PRO A 177 -5.22 9.16 -0.30
CA PRO A 177 -4.56 8.54 -1.45
C PRO A 177 -3.22 9.17 -1.84
N GLU A 178 -2.97 10.45 -1.51
CA GLU A 178 -1.70 11.11 -1.83
C GLU A 178 -0.58 10.63 -0.90
N TRP A 179 -0.84 10.40 0.40
CA TRP A 179 0.15 9.76 1.29
C TRP A 179 0.40 8.30 0.88
N VAL A 180 -0.63 7.57 0.46
CA VAL A 180 -0.48 6.20 -0.07
C VAL A 180 0.37 6.21 -1.35
N ALA A 181 0.06 7.07 -2.31
CA ALA A 181 0.76 7.16 -3.59
C ALA A 181 2.20 7.66 -3.45
N ALA A 182 2.49 8.52 -2.46
CA ALA A 182 3.83 9.05 -2.22
C ALA A 182 4.70 8.14 -1.33
N THR A 183 4.14 7.13 -0.66
CA THR A 183 4.86 6.16 0.19
C THR A 183 5.11 4.87 -0.58
N ILE A 184 6.22 4.79 -1.32
CA ILE A 184 6.47 3.76 -2.34
C ILE A 184 7.60 2.81 -1.92
N ILE A 185 7.29 1.51 -1.86
CA ILE A 185 8.30 0.43 -1.81
C ILE A 185 8.46 -0.14 -3.23
N ASP A 186 9.68 -0.13 -3.75
CA ASP A 186 10.04 -0.63 -5.08
C ASP A 186 10.83 -1.94 -4.99
N GLY A 187 10.21 -3.04 -5.40
CA GLY A 187 10.81 -4.37 -5.34
C GLY A 187 11.89 -4.65 -6.40
N GLY A 188 12.16 -3.73 -7.32
CA GLY A 188 13.23 -3.81 -8.33
C GLY A 188 13.18 -5.05 -9.23
N SER A 189 12.04 -5.75 -9.32
CA SER A 189 11.86 -7.06 -9.95
C SER A 189 12.83 -8.16 -9.47
N ARG A 190 13.40 -8.02 -8.27
CA ARG A 190 14.38 -8.95 -7.69
C ARG A 190 13.71 -10.14 -7.00
N ALA A 191 12.76 -9.84 -6.12
CA ALA A 191 12.00 -10.75 -5.25
C ALA A 191 10.55 -10.20 -5.12
N PRO A 192 9.67 -10.74 -4.26
CA PRO A 192 8.48 -10.01 -3.83
C PRO A 192 8.84 -8.64 -3.24
N THR A 193 7.98 -7.64 -3.39
CA THR A 193 8.18 -6.32 -2.74
C THR A 193 7.98 -6.43 -1.23
N LEU A 194 6.99 -7.22 -0.80
CA LEU A 194 6.81 -7.64 0.59
C LEU A 194 6.52 -9.14 0.66
N MET A 195 7.10 -9.81 1.66
CA MET A 195 6.93 -11.24 1.94
C MET A 195 6.67 -11.47 3.43
N PHE A 196 5.60 -12.18 3.76
CA PHE A 196 5.30 -12.65 5.10
C PHE A 196 5.97 -13.99 5.41
N SER A 197 6.07 -14.37 6.68
CA SER A 197 6.55 -15.70 7.07
C SER A 197 5.45 -16.78 7.03
N GLY A 198 4.18 -16.39 7.08
CA GLY A 198 3.03 -17.30 7.19
C GLY A 198 2.66 -17.64 8.64
N PHE A 199 3.17 -16.87 9.60
CA PHE A 199 2.87 -17.01 11.04
C PHE A 199 2.27 -15.74 11.67
N GLU A 200 2.12 -14.67 10.89
CA GLU A 200 1.53 -13.42 11.32
C GLU A 200 0.01 -13.55 11.48
N GLU A 201 -0.50 -13.13 12.64
CA GLU A 201 -1.91 -13.18 13.04
C GLU A 201 -2.67 -11.92 12.52
N PRO A 202 -4.01 -11.86 12.62
CA PRO A 202 -4.81 -10.75 12.08
C PRO A 202 -4.54 -9.34 12.65
N ASP A 203 -3.78 -9.24 13.75
CA ASP A 203 -3.31 -7.98 14.33
C ASP A 203 -2.01 -7.46 13.69
N CYS A 204 -1.34 -8.28 12.88
CA CYS A 204 -0.39 -7.78 11.89
C CYS A 204 -1.14 -7.07 10.75
N ALA A 205 -0.67 -5.89 10.35
CA ALA A 205 -1.35 -5.09 9.33
C ALA A 205 -0.37 -4.36 8.40
N ILE A 206 -0.68 -4.33 7.10
CA ILE A 206 -0.02 -3.47 6.11
C ILE A 206 -1.08 -2.49 5.60
N GLU A 207 -0.85 -1.19 5.83
CA GLU A 207 -1.89 -0.16 5.64
C GLU A 207 -1.42 1.04 4.81
N GLY A 208 -2.08 1.31 3.69
CA GLY A 208 -1.88 2.56 2.95
C GLY A 208 -0.50 2.74 2.32
N ILE A 209 0.16 1.67 1.86
CA ILE A 209 1.47 1.75 1.20
C ILE A 209 1.37 1.39 -0.28
N THR A 210 2.16 2.05 -1.13
CA THR A 210 2.35 1.65 -2.53
C THR A 210 3.44 0.58 -2.63
N LEU A 211 3.12 -0.59 -3.21
CA LEU A 211 4.07 -1.67 -3.47
C LEU A 211 4.17 -1.94 -4.97
N GLN A 212 5.34 -1.66 -5.55
CA GLN A 212 5.52 -1.70 -7.01
C GLN A 212 6.72 -2.52 -7.49
N ASN A 213 6.70 -2.83 -8.79
CA ASN A 213 7.81 -3.41 -9.57
C ASN A 213 8.39 -4.76 -9.09
N GLY A 214 7.85 -5.39 -8.04
CA GLY A 214 8.30 -6.68 -7.52
C GLY A 214 7.98 -7.86 -8.44
N LYS A 215 8.53 -9.03 -8.12
CA LYS A 215 8.09 -10.30 -8.74
C LYS A 215 6.68 -10.70 -8.29
N VAL A 216 6.33 -10.29 -7.08
CA VAL A 216 4.98 -10.29 -6.52
C VAL A 216 4.90 -8.99 -5.69
N GLY A 217 3.76 -8.32 -5.63
CA GLY A 217 3.59 -7.18 -4.72
C GLY A 217 3.67 -7.63 -3.27
N ILE A 218 2.79 -8.56 -2.90
CA ILE A 218 2.71 -9.18 -1.57
C ILE A 218 2.67 -10.70 -1.70
N LEU A 219 3.61 -11.40 -1.06
CA LEU A 219 3.58 -12.86 -0.89
C LEU A 219 3.30 -13.22 0.58
N GLY A 220 2.11 -13.75 0.86
CA GLY A 220 1.62 -14.03 2.20
C GLY A 220 2.04 -15.36 2.82
N ASN A 221 2.37 -16.38 2.02
CA ASN A 221 2.66 -17.74 2.51
C ASN A 221 1.57 -18.30 3.47
N HIS A 222 0.30 -17.99 3.19
CA HIS A 222 -0.89 -18.26 4.01
C HIS A 222 -0.97 -17.51 5.36
N THR A 223 -0.38 -16.31 5.42
CA THR A 223 -0.55 -15.36 6.54
C THR A 223 -2.02 -14.99 6.80
N LEU A 224 -2.35 -14.70 8.06
CA LEU A 224 -3.65 -14.17 8.49
C LEU A 224 -3.67 -12.64 8.65
N ALA A 225 -2.55 -11.97 8.36
CA ALA A 225 -2.39 -10.52 8.46
C ALA A 225 -3.41 -9.72 7.62
N THR A 226 -3.76 -8.53 8.11
CA THR A 226 -4.69 -7.60 7.45
C THR A 226 -3.96 -6.75 6.40
N LEU A 227 -4.47 -6.71 5.17
CA LEU A 227 -3.99 -5.87 4.08
C LEU A 227 -5.06 -4.85 3.72
N ARG A 228 -4.85 -3.56 3.97
CA ARG A 228 -5.83 -2.52 3.61
C ARG A 228 -5.31 -1.20 3.07
N HIS A 229 -6.10 -0.55 2.22
CA HIS A 229 -5.79 0.73 1.57
C HIS A 229 -4.48 0.75 0.74
N ASN A 230 -3.85 -0.40 0.50
CA ASN A 230 -2.56 -0.46 -0.20
C ASN A 230 -2.72 -0.32 -1.72
N ARG A 231 -1.67 0.16 -2.37
CA ARG A 231 -1.61 0.35 -3.83
C ARG A 231 -0.59 -0.59 -4.46
N ILE A 232 -1.03 -1.81 -4.81
CA ILE A 232 -0.19 -2.86 -5.37
C ILE A 232 -0.19 -2.75 -6.90
N VAL A 233 0.88 -2.17 -7.48
CA VAL A 233 0.87 -1.77 -8.90
C VAL A 233 2.10 -2.19 -9.71
N GLY A 234 1.89 -2.64 -10.95
CA GLY A 234 2.96 -2.94 -11.91
C GLY A 234 3.91 -4.10 -11.52
N ASN A 235 3.54 -4.93 -10.55
CA ASN A 235 4.31 -6.10 -10.13
C ASN A 235 4.10 -7.30 -11.09
N GLN A 236 4.96 -8.31 -11.01
CA GLN A 236 4.84 -9.55 -11.81
C GLN A 236 3.81 -10.56 -11.22
N GLY A 237 2.88 -10.04 -10.40
CA GLY A 237 1.84 -10.71 -9.62
C GLY A 237 1.41 -9.80 -8.47
N GLY A 238 0.11 -9.71 -8.16
CA GLY A 238 -0.42 -8.76 -7.17
C GLY A 238 -0.22 -9.21 -5.72
N ILE A 239 -1.28 -9.78 -5.12
CA ILE A 239 -1.22 -10.40 -3.78
C ILE A 239 -1.38 -11.92 -3.94
N VAL A 240 -0.54 -12.69 -3.27
CA VAL A 240 -0.44 -14.14 -3.42
C VAL A 240 -0.39 -14.81 -2.05
N GLU A 241 -1.19 -15.86 -1.85
CA GLU A 241 -1.21 -16.71 -0.65
C GLU A 241 -1.47 -15.90 0.64
N CYS A 242 -2.54 -15.10 0.68
CA CYS A 242 -2.99 -14.36 1.85
C CYS A 242 -4.36 -14.85 2.33
N ASP A 243 -4.43 -15.36 3.55
CA ASP A 243 -5.65 -15.93 4.15
C ASP A 243 -6.26 -15.01 5.22
N GLY A 244 -5.65 -13.84 5.44
CA GLY A 244 -6.18 -12.72 6.23
C GLY A 244 -7.14 -11.80 5.46
N LEU A 245 -7.56 -10.72 6.11
CA LEU A 245 -8.47 -9.72 5.55
C LEU A 245 -7.79 -8.88 4.46
N ILE A 246 -8.38 -8.81 3.27
CA ILE A 246 -7.93 -8.00 2.14
C ILE A 246 -9.02 -6.98 1.81
N GLU A 247 -8.84 -5.73 2.22
CA GLU A 247 -9.88 -4.69 2.20
C GLU A 247 -9.44 -3.35 1.60
N ALA A 248 -10.26 -2.68 0.78
CA ALA A 248 -9.99 -1.31 0.31
C ALA A 248 -8.67 -1.12 -0.48
N ASN A 249 -8.06 -2.18 -1.00
CA ASN A 249 -6.78 -2.09 -1.73
C ASN A 249 -6.99 -1.80 -3.22
N TYR A 250 -6.08 -1.03 -3.81
CA TYR A 250 -5.98 -0.79 -5.25
C TYR A 250 -4.92 -1.71 -5.87
N LEU A 251 -5.35 -2.71 -6.65
CA LEU A 251 -4.46 -3.66 -7.31
C LEU A 251 -4.50 -3.40 -8.82
N ALA A 252 -3.47 -2.78 -9.42
CA ALA A 252 -3.54 -2.43 -10.84
C ALA A 252 -2.31 -2.72 -11.70
N ASP A 253 -2.60 -3.02 -12.97
CA ASP A 253 -1.61 -3.17 -14.05
C ASP A 253 -0.49 -4.22 -13.74
N ASN A 254 -0.73 -5.13 -12.79
CA ASN A 254 0.17 -6.23 -12.45
C ASN A 254 0.07 -7.36 -13.50
N VAL A 255 1.18 -8.04 -13.83
CA VAL A 255 1.25 -8.98 -14.95
C VAL A 255 1.97 -10.29 -14.55
N SER A 256 1.25 -11.41 -14.49
CA SER A 256 1.81 -12.70 -14.05
C SER A 256 1.42 -13.85 -14.97
N GLU A 257 2.15 -14.97 -14.93
CA GLU A 257 1.71 -16.20 -15.61
C GLU A 257 0.41 -16.77 -14.97
N THR A 258 0.26 -16.63 -13.66
CA THR A 258 -0.90 -17.07 -12.86
C THR A 258 -1.19 -16.05 -11.76
N GLY A 259 -2.46 -15.68 -11.50
CA GLY A 259 -2.77 -14.88 -10.31
C GLY A 259 -2.31 -13.42 -10.39
N ALA A 260 -2.58 -12.75 -11.51
CA ALA A 260 -2.08 -11.39 -11.72
C ALA A 260 -2.65 -10.35 -10.75
N GLY A 261 -3.92 -10.49 -10.33
CA GLY A 261 -4.53 -9.70 -9.26
C GLY A 261 -4.32 -10.39 -7.90
N LEU A 262 -5.15 -11.40 -7.63
CA LEU A 262 -5.13 -12.22 -6.41
C LEU A 262 -4.85 -13.70 -6.73
N TRP A 263 -4.13 -14.41 -5.86
CA TRP A 263 -3.85 -15.84 -6.04
C TRP A 263 -3.85 -16.61 -4.72
N SER A 264 -4.52 -17.76 -4.70
CA SER A 264 -4.51 -18.71 -3.57
C SER A 264 -4.82 -18.07 -2.20
N CYS A 265 -5.68 -17.05 -2.19
CA CYS A 265 -6.09 -16.32 -0.99
C CYS A 265 -7.37 -16.93 -0.41
N GLY A 266 -7.38 -17.30 0.87
CA GLY A 266 -8.53 -17.91 1.57
C GLY A 266 -9.31 -16.97 2.50
N GLY A 267 -8.85 -15.74 2.67
CA GLY A 267 -9.40 -14.77 3.62
C GLY A 267 -10.56 -13.94 3.07
N ALA A 268 -11.17 -13.13 3.93
CA ALA A 268 -12.22 -12.20 3.53
C ALA A 268 -11.65 -11.11 2.60
N ILE A 269 -12.13 -11.07 1.35
CA ILE A 269 -11.76 -10.07 0.35
C ILE A 269 -12.96 -9.15 0.17
N ARG A 270 -12.79 -7.82 0.32
CA ARG A 270 -13.88 -6.82 0.18
C ARG A 270 -13.45 -5.43 -0.26
N ASN A 271 -14.33 -4.70 -0.95
CA ASN A 271 -14.15 -3.30 -1.36
C ASN A 271 -12.81 -3.03 -2.10
N ASN A 272 -12.29 -3.96 -2.93
CA ASN A 272 -10.96 -3.80 -3.56
C ASN A 272 -11.10 -3.38 -5.03
N LEU A 273 -10.37 -2.34 -5.45
CA LEU A 273 -10.31 -1.95 -6.86
C LEU A 273 -9.18 -2.70 -7.58
N ILE A 274 -9.50 -3.89 -8.06
CA ILE A 274 -8.57 -4.80 -8.74
C ILE A 274 -8.67 -4.58 -10.25
N ILE A 275 -7.86 -3.74 -10.90
CA ILE A 275 -8.14 -3.27 -12.28
C ILE A 275 -6.96 -3.42 -13.28
N ARG A 276 -7.23 -3.65 -14.57
CA ARG A 276 -6.24 -3.82 -15.67
C ARG A 276 -5.12 -4.88 -15.50
N ASN A 277 -5.11 -5.66 -14.42
CA ASN A 277 -4.14 -6.74 -14.23
C ASN A 277 -4.23 -7.80 -15.36
N ARG A 278 -3.16 -8.55 -15.61
CA ARG A 278 -3.09 -9.46 -16.78
C ARG A 278 -2.40 -10.79 -16.49
N ALA A 279 -3.17 -11.88 -16.53
CA ALA A 279 -2.64 -13.24 -16.62
C ALA A 279 -2.09 -13.54 -18.03
N THR A 280 -0.90 -14.12 -18.13
CA THR A 280 -0.21 -14.41 -19.42
C THR A 280 0.12 -15.88 -19.66
N GLY A 281 -0.07 -16.77 -18.67
CA GLY A 281 0.24 -18.20 -18.78
C GLY A 281 -0.79 -19.00 -19.58
N GLU A 282 -0.40 -20.21 -20.03
CA GLU A 282 -1.28 -21.08 -20.82
C GLU A 282 -2.31 -21.84 -19.95
N CYS A 283 -3.52 -21.31 -19.90
CA CYS A 283 -4.79 -22.05 -19.90
C CYS A 283 -4.93 -23.28 -18.97
N ALA A 284 -4.80 -23.10 -17.64
CA ALA A 284 -5.38 -24.02 -16.63
C ALA A 284 -5.45 -23.40 -15.24
N GLN A 285 -4.42 -22.61 -14.89
CA GLN A 285 -4.24 -21.91 -13.61
C GLN A 285 -4.17 -20.38 -13.80
N SER A 286 -4.37 -19.90 -15.03
CA SER A 286 -4.34 -18.49 -15.42
C SER A 286 -5.63 -17.76 -15.03
N CYS A 287 -5.83 -17.56 -13.73
CA CYS A 287 -7.01 -16.93 -13.11
C CYS A 287 -6.59 -15.66 -12.35
N PHE A 288 -7.50 -14.71 -12.13
CA PHE A 288 -7.22 -13.44 -11.43
C PHE A 288 -7.61 -13.46 -9.94
N LEU A 289 -8.33 -14.52 -9.58
CA LEU A 289 -8.75 -14.94 -8.25
C LEU A 289 -8.77 -16.48 -8.28
N TYR A 290 -8.38 -17.09 -7.16
CA TYR A 290 -8.38 -18.55 -6.94
C TYR A 290 -8.31 -18.76 -5.43
N CYS A 291 -9.36 -19.28 -4.79
CA CYS A 291 -9.59 -19.18 -3.35
C CYS A 291 -10.04 -20.52 -2.75
N TYR A 292 -9.19 -21.17 -1.95
CA TYR A 292 -9.43 -22.54 -1.46
C TYR A 292 -10.59 -22.65 -0.45
N ASP A 293 -10.79 -21.62 0.37
CA ASP A 293 -11.92 -21.46 1.27
C ASP A 293 -12.30 -19.98 1.28
N LEU A 294 -13.49 -19.64 1.78
CA LEU A 294 -13.99 -18.25 1.91
C LEU A 294 -15.12 -18.23 2.95
N GLY A 295 -14.73 -18.30 4.22
CA GLY A 295 -15.66 -18.14 5.35
C GLY A 295 -16.03 -16.67 5.54
N PHE A 296 -17.14 -16.24 4.93
CA PHE A 296 -17.71 -14.88 5.04
C PHE A 296 -16.79 -13.75 4.53
N GLY A 297 -16.80 -13.53 3.22
CA GLY A 297 -16.15 -12.39 2.53
C GLY A 297 -17.01 -11.91 1.36
N ARG A 298 -16.93 -10.61 1.02
CA ARG A 298 -17.86 -9.90 0.11
C ARG A 298 -17.05 -9.18 -0.98
N ILE A 299 -16.80 -9.86 -2.10
CA ILE A 299 -15.67 -9.60 -3.03
C ILE A 299 -15.91 -8.43 -4.01
N GLU A 300 -16.17 -7.23 -3.47
CA GLU A 300 -16.56 -6.07 -4.28
C GLU A 300 -15.42 -5.45 -5.11
N CYS A 301 -15.78 -5.11 -6.35
CA CYS A 301 -14.98 -4.52 -7.43
C CYS A 301 -13.80 -5.34 -8.00
N HIS A 302 -13.39 -4.99 -9.23
CA HIS A 302 -13.12 -6.02 -10.25
C HIS A 302 -12.26 -5.63 -11.46
N THR A 303 -11.80 -6.65 -12.19
CA THR A 303 -10.74 -6.56 -13.23
C THR A 303 -11.25 -6.84 -14.66
N VAL A 304 -10.29 -6.90 -15.60
CA VAL A 304 -10.39 -7.15 -17.05
C VAL A 304 -9.33 -8.21 -17.42
N CYS A 305 -9.54 -9.00 -18.49
CA CYS A 305 -8.57 -10.00 -18.98
C CYS A 305 -8.44 -9.96 -20.52
N THR A 306 -7.29 -10.40 -21.06
CA THR A 306 -6.95 -10.30 -22.50
C THR A 306 -7.32 -11.53 -23.35
N PRO A 307 -7.74 -11.36 -24.62
CA PRO A 307 -8.49 -12.37 -25.39
C PRO A 307 -7.72 -13.53 -26.05
N SER A 308 -6.57 -13.97 -25.51
CA SER A 308 -5.65 -14.88 -26.24
C SER A 308 -5.68 -16.37 -25.86
N CYS A 309 -6.29 -16.79 -24.76
CA CYS A 309 -6.40 -18.20 -24.37
C CYS A 309 -7.67 -18.87 -24.96
N ALA A 310 -7.56 -20.09 -25.48
CA ALA A 310 -8.67 -20.83 -26.12
C ALA A 310 -9.20 -22.05 -25.32
N GLN A 311 -8.72 -22.25 -24.08
CA GLN A 311 -9.12 -23.35 -23.19
C GLN A 311 -9.45 -22.90 -21.75
N GLY A 312 -9.33 -21.62 -21.43
CA GLY A 312 -9.45 -21.09 -20.06
C GLY A 312 -10.89 -20.90 -19.57
N LEU A 313 -11.01 -20.82 -18.24
CA LEU A 313 -12.21 -20.52 -17.47
C LEU A 313 -11.90 -19.40 -16.48
N GLY A 314 -12.88 -18.57 -16.10
CA GLY A 314 -12.75 -17.62 -14.99
C GLY A 314 -11.90 -16.41 -15.36
N GLY A 315 -12.41 -15.59 -16.27
CA GLY A 315 -11.70 -14.40 -16.77
C GLY A 315 -11.58 -13.27 -15.74
N GLY A 316 -12.49 -13.21 -14.75
CA GLY A 316 -12.39 -12.36 -13.57
C GLY A 316 -12.26 -13.22 -12.30
N ILE A 317 -13.39 -13.67 -11.76
CA ILE A 317 -13.42 -14.52 -10.55
C ILE A 317 -13.34 -15.99 -10.94
N ARG A 318 -12.53 -16.78 -10.22
CA ARG A 318 -12.51 -18.23 -10.37
C ARG A 318 -12.30 -18.98 -9.07
N CYS A 319 -12.79 -20.23 -9.00
CA CYS A 319 -12.54 -21.18 -7.92
C CYS A 319 -12.77 -20.52 -6.54
N CYS A 320 -13.97 -19.98 -6.39
CA CYS A 320 -14.39 -19.19 -5.24
C CYS A 320 -15.40 -20.02 -4.45
N ASN A 321 -14.99 -20.58 -3.31
CA ASN A 321 -15.82 -21.55 -2.57
C ASN A 321 -16.85 -20.88 -1.64
N GLY A 322 -16.68 -19.60 -1.32
CA GLY A 322 -17.63 -18.79 -0.57
C GLY A 322 -18.37 -17.77 -1.43
N ASP A 323 -19.05 -16.85 -0.77
CA ASP A 323 -20.10 -16.03 -1.36
C ASP A 323 -19.54 -14.87 -2.22
N VAL A 324 -20.10 -14.71 -3.41
CA VAL A 324 -19.80 -13.64 -4.36
C VAL A 324 -21.05 -12.77 -4.43
N MET A 325 -21.11 -11.76 -3.57
CA MET A 325 -22.27 -10.86 -3.45
C MET A 325 -21.92 -9.40 -3.76
N ASN A 326 -22.83 -8.69 -4.43
CA ASN A 326 -22.76 -7.24 -4.74
C ASN A 326 -21.59 -6.81 -5.64
N ASN A 327 -21.32 -7.55 -6.72
CA ASN A 327 -20.15 -7.29 -7.58
C ASN A 327 -20.53 -7.08 -9.06
N THR A 328 -20.20 -5.90 -9.60
CA THR A 328 -19.63 -5.81 -10.96
C THR A 328 -18.17 -6.26 -10.88
N ILE A 329 -17.47 -7.00 -11.75
CA ILE A 329 -17.68 -7.95 -12.88
C ILE A 329 -18.01 -7.47 -14.32
N TYR A 330 -17.28 -6.46 -14.81
CA TYR A 330 -17.24 -6.01 -16.21
C TYR A 330 -15.96 -6.38 -17.00
N GLY A 331 -16.02 -6.43 -18.34
CA GLY A 331 -14.86 -6.32 -19.25
C GLY A 331 -13.83 -7.47 -19.28
N ASN A 332 -14.02 -8.54 -18.51
CA ASN A 332 -13.10 -9.69 -18.47
C ASN A 332 -13.12 -10.50 -19.77
N THR A 333 -12.10 -11.34 -20.01
CA THR A 333 -12.10 -12.31 -21.12
C THR A 333 -11.72 -13.72 -20.66
N ALA A 334 -12.56 -14.70 -20.99
CA ALA A 334 -12.18 -16.11 -21.03
C ALA A 334 -13.10 -16.89 -22.00
N PRO A 335 -12.65 -18.00 -22.62
CA PRO A 335 -13.47 -18.83 -23.49
C PRO A 335 -14.84 -19.21 -22.91
N LYS A 336 -14.94 -19.43 -21.60
CA LYS A 336 -16.18 -19.60 -20.86
C LYS A 336 -16.04 -19.01 -19.46
N GLY A 337 -17.15 -18.65 -18.83
CA GLY A 337 -17.14 -18.04 -17.51
C GLY A 337 -16.26 -16.80 -17.50
N ALA A 338 -16.49 -15.91 -18.47
CA ALA A 338 -15.66 -14.74 -18.70
C ALA A 338 -15.63 -13.84 -17.47
N GLY A 339 -16.77 -13.64 -16.79
CA GLY A 339 -16.82 -13.01 -15.48
C GLY A 339 -16.50 -13.97 -14.33
N ILE A 340 -17.19 -15.12 -14.27
CA ILE A 340 -17.14 -16.06 -13.12
C ILE A 340 -16.98 -17.51 -13.62
N ALA A 341 -16.09 -18.32 -13.02
CA ALA A 341 -16.13 -19.78 -13.22
C ALA A 341 -15.69 -20.64 -12.03
N ASP A 342 -16.21 -21.86 -11.92
CA ASP A 342 -15.90 -22.81 -10.83
C ASP A 342 -16.17 -22.25 -9.41
N CYS A 343 -17.12 -21.31 -9.28
CA CYS A 343 -17.44 -20.64 -8.01
C CYS A 343 -18.68 -21.29 -7.37
N LEU A 344 -18.53 -21.88 -6.19
CA LEU A 344 -19.54 -22.80 -5.61
C LEU A 344 -20.31 -22.25 -4.41
N GLY A 345 -19.88 -21.12 -3.85
CA GLY A 345 -20.68 -20.35 -2.89
C GLY A 345 -21.83 -19.58 -3.55
N THR A 346 -22.52 -18.75 -2.79
CA THR A 346 -23.71 -18.01 -3.25
C THR A 346 -23.31 -16.94 -4.27
N LEU A 347 -23.94 -16.93 -5.44
CA LEU A 347 -23.83 -15.80 -6.39
C LEU A 347 -25.08 -14.91 -6.27
N LYS A 348 -24.93 -13.66 -5.82
CA LYS A 348 -26.05 -12.74 -5.59
C LYS A 348 -25.72 -11.28 -5.85
N ASN A 349 -26.70 -10.44 -6.25
CA ASN A 349 -26.53 -8.99 -6.43
C ASN A 349 -25.38 -8.60 -7.39
N ASN A 350 -24.96 -9.49 -8.30
CA ASN A 350 -23.81 -9.25 -9.18
C ASN A 350 -24.25 -8.66 -10.52
N ILE A 351 -23.50 -7.70 -11.06
CA ILE A 351 -23.54 -7.35 -12.48
C ILE A 351 -22.43 -8.13 -13.19
N VAL A 352 -22.78 -8.99 -14.14
CA VAL A 352 -21.81 -9.75 -14.95
C VAL A 352 -22.02 -9.36 -16.42
N TRP A 353 -21.41 -8.24 -16.82
CA TRP A 353 -21.68 -7.55 -18.09
C TRP A 353 -20.41 -7.28 -18.92
N GLY A 354 -20.52 -7.10 -20.23
CA GLY A 354 -19.40 -6.74 -21.12
C GLY A 354 -18.26 -7.77 -21.24
N ASN A 355 -18.21 -8.82 -20.42
CA ASN A 355 -17.12 -9.79 -20.44
C ASN A 355 -17.17 -10.64 -21.73
N LEU A 356 -16.02 -10.81 -22.39
CA LEU A 356 -15.86 -11.51 -23.66
C LEU A 356 -15.70 -13.02 -23.43
N GLY A 357 -16.64 -13.82 -23.94
CA GLY A 357 -16.58 -15.28 -23.84
C GLY A 357 -17.80 -15.97 -24.45
N LEU A 358 -17.82 -17.30 -24.43
CA LEU A 358 -19.01 -18.08 -24.81
C LEU A 358 -20.10 -18.05 -23.72
N THR A 359 -19.72 -17.78 -22.47
CA THR A 359 -20.61 -17.64 -21.31
C THR A 359 -20.05 -16.62 -20.32
N GLN A 360 -20.94 -15.85 -19.69
CA GLN A 360 -20.57 -14.93 -18.59
C GLN A 360 -20.16 -15.71 -17.32
N ILE A 361 -20.90 -16.77 -17.02
CA ILE A 361 -20.71 -17.67 -15.86
C ILE A 361 -20.63 -19.11 -16.39
N ASP A 362 -19.70 -19.92 -15.88
CA ASP A 362 -19.60 -21.37 -16.21
C ASP A 362 -19.23 -22.21 -14.98
N SER A 363 -19.79 -23.42 -14.87
CA SER A 363 -19.45 -24.41 -13.83
C SER A 363 -19.56 -23.91 -12.37
N SER A 364 -20.37 -22.87 -12.14
CA SER A 364 -20.60 -22.20 -10.84
C SER A 364 -22.02 -22.45 -10.30
N ALA A 365 -22.27 -22.00 -9.06
CA ALA A 365 -23.59 -21.97 -8.42
C ALA A 365 -24.61 -21.09 -9.18
N PRO A 366 -25.94 -21.33 -9.02
CA PRO A 366 -26.97 -20.56 -9.71
C PRO A 366 -27.18 -19.17 -9.09
N SER A 367 -27.08 -18.12 -9.90
CA SER A 367 -27.24 -16.73 -9.46
C SER A 367 -28.67 -16.37 -9.04
N SER A 368 -28.78 -15.35 -8.19
CA SER A 368 -30.02 -14.68 -7.80
C SER A 368 -29.83 -13.16 -7.76
N TYR A 369 -30.88 -12.37 -7.99
CA TYR A 369 -30.85 -10.90 -8.00
C TYR A 369 -29.64 -10.33 -8.75
N SER A 370 -29.22 -10.94 -9.87
CA SER A 370 -27.98 -10.59 -10.59
C SER A 370 -28.27 -10.18 -12.03
N CYS A 371 -27.58 -9.17 -12.54
CA CYS A 371 -27.71 -8.66 -13.90
C CYS A 371 -26.64 -9.30 -14.80
N ILE A 372 -27.01 -10.25 -15.66
CA ILE A 372 -26.05 -11.13 -16.36
C ILE A 372 -26.25 -11.06 -17.88
N GLN A 373 -25.21 -10.63 -18.61
CA GLN A 373 -25.28 -10.41 -20.04
C GLN A 373 -25.59 -11.69 -20.82
N GLY A 374 -26.64 -11.66 -21.64
CA GLY A 374 -27.06 -12.80 -22.46
C GLY A 374 -27.60 -13.99 -21.66
N SER A 375 -27.84 -13.84 -20.35
CA SER A 375 -28.58 -14.82 -19.56
C SER A 375 -30.01 -14.98 -20.06
N THR A 376 -30.57 -16.17 -19.88
CA THR A 376 -32.01 -16.44 -20.09
C THR A 376 -32.68 -17.01 -18.84
N ASP A 377 -32.01 -16.98 -17.68
CA ASP A 377 -32.61 -17.41 -16.41
C ASP A 377 -33.45 -16.27 -15.82
N THR A 378 -34.74 -16.25 -16.16
CA THR A 378 -35.72 -15.28 -15.63
C THR A 378 -36.26 -15.69 -14.25
N THR A 379 -35.52 -16.50 -13.49
CA THR A 379 -35.88 -16.92 -12.12
C THR A 379 -34.95 -16.29 -11.09
N ARG A 380 -35.36 -16.33 -9.80
CA ARG A 380 -34.58 -15.82 -8.65
C ARG A 380 -34.20 -14.33 -8.74
N GLY A 381 -34.98 -13.49 -9.43
CA GLY A 381 -34.75 -12.04 -9.52
C GLY A 381 -33.65 -11.60 -10.50
N ASN A 382 -33.11 -12.50 -11.33
CA ASN A 382 -32.04 -12.11 -12.25
C ASN A 382 -32.53 -11.24 -13.43
N ILE A 383 -31.69 -10.28 -13.82
CA ILE A 383 -31.86 -9.37 -14.96
C ILE A 383 -30.84 -9.72 -16.05
N PHE A 384 -31.13 -9.34 -17.29
CA PHE A 384 -30.29 -9.59 -18.48
C PHE A 384 -30.39 -8.45 -19.51
N VAL A 385 -30.86 -7.29 -19.05
CA VAL A 385 -30.88 -6.00 -19.77
C VAL A 385 -29.61 -5.25 -19.40
N ASP A 386 -29.16 -4.32 -20.25
CA ASP A 386 -27.94 -3.56 -20.01
C ASP A 386 -28.00 -2.78 -18.67
N PRO A 387 -26.96 -2.84 -17.81
CA PRO A 387 -26.93 -2.11 -16.54
C PRO A 387 -26.81 -0.59 -16.72
N LEU A 388 -26.53 -0.09 -17.93
CA LEU A 388 -26.44 1.35 -18.23
C LEU A 388 -25.52 2.10 -17.26
N PHE A 389 -24.27 1.65 -17.17
CA PHE A 389 -23.19 2.39 -16.49
C PHE A 389 -22.95 3.76 -17.14
N VAL A 390 -22.47 4.73 -16.36
CA VAL A 390 -22.23 6.11 -16.84
C VAL A 390 -21.14 6.18 -17.91
N ASP A 391 -19.94 5.63 -17.66
CA ASP A 391 -18.85 5.60 -18.64
C ASP A 391 -17.87 4.43 -18.40
N PRO A 392 -18.29 3.19 -18.69
CA PRO A 392 -17.50 1.99 -18.41
C PRO A 392 -16.27 1.82 -19.33
N ASP A 393 -16.11 2.67 -20.35
CA ASP A 393 -14.88 2.75 -21.16
C ASP A 393 -13.80 3.65 -20.50
N ARG A 394 -14.14 4.34 -19.40
CA ARG A 394 -13.23 5.13 -18.55
C ARG A 394 -13.14 4.62 -17.11
N ASP A 395 -13.41 3.33 -16.91
CA ASP A 395 -13.46 2.67 -15.58
C ASP A 395 -14.53 3.25 -14.62
N ALA A 396 -15.52 4.04 -15.11
CA ALA A 396 -16.57 4.65 -14.29
C ALA A 396 -17.86 3.80 -14.27
N PHE A 397 -18.05 3.05 -13.19
CA PHE A 397 -19.07 1.99 -13.06
C PHE A 397 -20.33 2.38 -12.26
N HIS A 398 -20.54 3.66 -11.95
CA HIS A 398 -21.81 4.13 -11.38
C HIS A 398 -23.00 3.78 -12.28
N LEU A 399 -24.12 3.44 -11.66
CA LEU A 399 -25.39 3.24 -12.36
C LEU A 399 -25.93 4.58 -12.88
N SER A 400 -26.31 4.65 -14.16
CA SER A 400 -27.03 5.84 -14.66
C SER A 400 -28.47 5.86 -14.16
N ALA A 401 -29.07 7.05 -14.10
CA ALA A 401 -30.46 7.30 -13.69
C ALA A 401 -31.55 6.60 -14.55
N GLN A 402 -31.21 5.72 -15.49
CA GLN A 402 -32.11 4.87 -16.27
C GLN A 402 -31.83 3.37 -16.12
N SER A 403 -30.86 2.98 -15.29
CA SER A 403 -30.46 1.59 -15.11
C SER A 403 -31.61 0.70 -14.61
N PRO A 404 -31.71 -0.55 -15.12
CA PRO A 404 -32.62 -1.56 -14.60
C PRO A 404 -32.09 -2.27 -13.35
N CYS A 405 -30.85 -2.00 -12.94
CA CYS A 405 -30.25 -2.56 -11.72
C CYS A 405 -30.68 -1.81 -10.45
N ILE A 406 -31.28 -0.63 -10.62
CA ILE A 406 -31.82 0.20 -9.54
C ILE A 406 -33.10 -0.41 -8.97
N ASP A 407 -33.22 -0.40 -7.66
CA ASP A 407 -34.32 -0.94 -6.84
C ASP A 407 -34.62 -2.43 -7.10
N ALA A 408 -33.58 -3.23 -7.37
CA ALA A 408 -33.66 -4.61 -7.89
C ALA A 408 -32.82 -5.66 -7.13
N GLY A 409 -32.10 -5.26 -6.09
CA GLY A 409 -31.18 -6.07 -5.30
C GLY A 409 -31.88 -6.81 -4.15
N GLY A 410 -31.44 -8.03 -3.86
CA GLY A 410 -31.96 -8.77 -2.70
C GLY A 410 -31.14 -8.46 -1.44
N PHE A 411 -31.76 -8.03 -0.34
CA PHE A 411 -31.08 -7.81 0.97
C PHE A 411 -30.03 -8.87 1.32
N VAL A 412 -28.79 -8.44 1.57
CA VAL A 412 -27.69 -9.25 2.12
C VAL A 412 -27.38 -8.74 3.52
N ALA A 413 -27.08 -9.63 4.47
CA ALA A 413 -26.67 -9.23 5.82
C ALA A 413 -25.16 -9.00 5.87
N GLU A 414 -24.70 -8.14 6.78
CA GLU A 414 -23.27 -7.80 6.95
C GLU A 414 -22.70 -7.07 5.72
N VAL A 415 -23.58 -6.33 5.05
CA VAL A 415 -23.43 -5.64 3.76
C VAL A 415 -24.15 -4.29 3.91
N ASP A 416 -23.52 -3.39 4.68
CA ASP A 416 -24.18 -2.24 5.29
C ASP A 416 -23.80 -0.89 4.64
N LEU A 417 -22.71 -0.86 3.86
CA LEU A 417 -22.19 0.24 3.03
C LEU A 417 -21.79 -0.32 1.66
N ASP A 418 -21.68 0.49 0.61
CA ASP A 418 -21.30 0.06 -0.75
C ASP A 418 -19.77 0.18 -1.03
N PHE A 419 -19.35 0.31 -2.30
CA PHE A 419 -17.94 0.47 -2.66
C PHE A 419 -17.40 1.90 -2.46
N GLU A 420 -18.24 2.92 -2.63
CA GLU A 420 -17.90 4.34 -2.50
C GLU A 420 -18.11 4.88 -1.08
N GLY A 421 -19.06 4.31 -0.33
CA GLY A 421 -19.33 4.62 1.08
C GLY A 421 -20.82 4.74 1.41
N GLU A 422 -21.69 4.87 0.41
CA GLU A 422 -23.13 4.99 0.54
C GLU A 422 -23.74 3.81 1.35
N PRO A 423 -24.68 4.05 2.28
CA PRO A 423 -25.36 2.98 3.02
C PRO A 423 -26.08 1.97 2.13
N ARG A 424 -26.27 0.74 2.62
CA ARG A 424 -27.15 -0.26 1.97
C ARG A 424 -28.27 -0.69 2.94
N PRO A 425 -29.56 -0.48 2.64
CA PRO A 425 -30.16 0.09 1.41
C PRO A 425 -30.05 1.62 1.30
N PHE A 426 -30.20 2.15 0.08
CA PHE A 426 -30.20 3.59 -0.21
C PHE A 426 -31.15 3.99 -1.36
N ASP A 427 -32.40 4.34 -1.01
CA ASP A 427 -33.38 4.91 -1.95
C ASP A 427 -33.05 6.39 -2.28
N ALA A 428 -32.37 6.61 -3.40
CA ALA A 428 -32.34 7.91 -4.11
C ALA A 428 -33.24 7.90 -5.38
N SER A 429 -34.21 6.98 -5.44
CA SER A 429 -35.05 6.66 -6.61
C SER A 429 -36.49 7.15 -6.38
N PRO A 430 -36.85 8.39 -6.81
CA PRO A 430 -38.12 9.02 -6.43
C PRO A 430 -39.40 8.35 -6.97
N GLU A 431 -39.28 7.26 -7.73
CA GLU A 431 -40.34 6.38 -8.24
C GLU A 431 -39.78 4.94 -8.26
N PRO A 432 -40.32 3.96 -7.49
CA PRO A 432 -39.72 2.64 -7.35
C PRO A 432 -39.53 1.86 -8.66
N ARG A 433 -38.35 1.27 -8.84
CA ARG A 433 -37.92 0.52 -10.03
C ARG A 433 -37.82 -0.99 -9.74
N GLY A 434 -36.90 -1.68 -10.43
CA GLY A 434 -36.55 -3.09 -10.27
C GLY A 434 -37.69 -4.03 -9.86
N ASP A 435 -37.61 -4.54 -8.64
CA ASP A 435 -38.71 -5.24 -7.96
C ASP A 435 -39.34 -4.45 -6.79
N GLY A 436 -38.86 -3.21 -6.57
CA GLY A 436 -39.33 -2.30 -5.52
C GLY A 436 -38.69 -2.58 -4.16
N SER A 437 -37.43 -3.03 -4.18
CA SER A 437 -36.55 -3.13 -3.03
C SER A 437 -35.63 -1.90 -2.96
N ASP A 438 -35.28 -1.43 -1.78
CA ASP A 438 -34.45 -0.22 -1.61
C ASP A 438 -32.93 -0.49 -1.86
N PHE A 439 -32.59 -1.55 -2.61
CA PHE A 439 -31.22 -2.03 -2.85
C PHE A 439 -30.94 -2.18 -4.34
N ASP A 440 -29.71 -1.91 -4.77
CA ASP A 440 -29.29 -2.07 -6.16
C ASP A 440 -28.48 -3.35 -6.40
N ILE A 441 -28.54 -3.83 -7.63
CA ILE A 441 -27.66 -4.90 -8.14
C ILE A 441 -26.34 -4.25 -8.56
N GLY A 442 -25.25 -4.54 -7.88
CA GLY A 442 -23.93 -3.98 -8.17
C GLY A 442 -23.10 -3.77 -6.90
N ALA A 443 -21.95 -3.13 -7.08
CA ALA A 443 -21.06 -2.68 -6.01
C ALA A 443 -21.37 -1.23 -5.55
N ASP A 444 -21.96 -0.43 -6.43
CA ASP A 444 -22.51 0.93 -6.28
C ASP A 444 -24.02 0.84 -5.92
N GLU A 445 -24.53 1.69 -5.02
CA GLU A 445 -25.96 2.04 -4.92
C GLU A 445 -26.18 3.32 -5.74
N TYR A 446 -27.26 3.41 -6.52
CA TYR A 446 -27.50 4.61 -7.33
C TYR A 446 -27.70 5.86 -6.46
N SER A 447 -26.70 6.75 -6.44
CA SER A 447 -26.84 8.12 -5.95
C SER A 447 -27.03 9.12 -7.10
N TYR A 448 -27.93 10.08 -6.93
CA TYR A 448 -28.02 11.24 -7.82
C TYR A 448 -26.80 12.18 -7.62
N TYR A 449 -26.19 12.15 -6.43
CA TYR A 449 -25.02 12.95 -6.05
C TYR A 449 -24.03 12.02 -5.30
N PRO A 450 -23.17 11.27 -6.01
CA PRO A 450 -22.25 10.31 -5.39
C PRO A 450 -21.38 10.95 -4.31
N ILE A 451 -21.25 10.29 -3.16
CA ILE A 451 -20.44 10.80 -2.04
C ILE A 451 -18.99 10.96 -2.50
N SER A 452 -18.45 10.01 -3.26
CA SER A 452 -17.07 10.05 -3.82
C SER A 452 -16.74 11.26 -4.71
N LEU A 453 -17.74 11.99 -5.22
CA LEU A 453 -17.55 13.25 -5.95
C LEU A 453 -17.70 14.47 -5.02
N VAL A 454 -18.62 14.40 -4.06
CA VAL A 454 -19.03 15.54 -3.24
C VAL A 454 -18.23 15.67 -1.94
N ASP A 455 -17.72 14.56 -1.43
CA ASP A 455 -16.72 14.47 -0.38
C ASP A 455 -15.36 14.94 -0.93
N GLN A 456 -15.07 16.22 -0.68
CA GLN A 456 -13.90 16.91 -1.19
C GLN A 456 -12.72 16.81 -0.22
N ASN A 457 -12.94 16.46 1.05
CA ASN A 457 -11.85 16.22 2.02
C ASN A 457 -11.51 14.73 2.22
N GLN A 458 -12.36 13.83 1.69
CA GLN A 458 -12.27 12.37 1.79
C GLN A 458 -12.45 11.81 3.21
N ASP A 459 -13.29 12.46 4.05
CA ASP A 459 -13.65 11.98 5.42
C ASP A 459 -14.91 11.11 5.50
N SER A 460 -15.48 10.75 4.34
CA SER A 460 -16.72 9.98 4.17
C SER A 460 -17.96 10.71 4.72
N ARG A 461 -18.01 12.03 4.49
CA ARG A 461 -19.12 12.92 4.84
C ARG A 461 -19.25 14.03 3.81
N ILE A 462 -20.36 14.77 3.90
CA ILE A 462 -20.54 16.02 3.16
C ILE A 462 -20.89 17.13 4.15
N ASP A 463 -19.88 17.86 4.62
CA ASP A 463 -20.00 18.91 5.64
C ASP A 463 -19.31 20.25 5.30
N ALA A 464 -19.04 21.08 6.31
CA ALA A 464 -18.39 22.36 6.16
C ALA A 464 -16.93 22.30 5.69
N MET A 465 -16.25 21.15 5.80
CA MET A 465 -14.88 20.98 5.29
C MET A 465 -14.84 20.85 3.77
N ASP A 466 -15.81 20.15 3.17
CA ASP A 466 -15.89 19.98 1.71
C ASP A 466 -16.11 21.30 1.00
N LEU A 467 -16.98 22.14 1.57
CA LEU A 467 -17.19 23.50 1.12
C LEU A 467 -15.94 24.38 1.24
N PHE A 468 -15.03 24.07 2.17
CA PHE A 468 -13.78 24.80 2.36
C PHE A 468 -12.73 24.41 1.30
N GLU A 469 -12.57 23.11 1.02
CA GLU A 469 -11.71 22.60 -0.06
C GLU A 469 -12.23 23.06 -1.43
N PHE A 470 -13.53 22.89 -1.70
CA PHE A 470 -14.19 23.37 -2.92
C PHE A 470 -14.06 24.88 -3.13
N GLN A 471 -14.09 25.69 -2.05
CA GLN A 471 -13.82 27.13 -2.14
C GLN A 471 -12.38 27.40 -2.64
N GLY A 472 -11.41 26.53 -2.34
CA GLY A 472 -10.05 26.59 -2.87
C GLY A 472 -10.04 26.57 -4.39
N ASP A 473 -10.46 25.46 -4.98
CA ASP A 473 -10.49 25.25 -6.44
C ASP A 473 -11.23 26.37 -7.17
N TRP A 474 -12.44 26.73 -6.68
CA TRP A 474 -13.26 27.75 -7.31
C TRP A 474 -12.63 29.15 -7.30
N MET A 475 -11.93 29.53 -6.22
CA MET A 475 -11.28 30.84 -6.14
C MET A 475 -9.97 30.91 -6.93
N TRP A 476 -9.18 29.83 -6.97
CA TRP A 476 -7.84 29.86 -7.55
C TRP A 476 -7.79 29.48 -9.03
N LYS A 477 -8.77 28.70 -9.53
CA LYS A 477 -8.85 28.25 -10.93
C LYS A 477 -7.53 27.65 -11.43
N GLU A 478 -7.05 26.64 -10.70
CA GLU A 478 -5.91 25.79 -11.11
C GLU A 478 -6.12 25.30 -12.55
N ILE A 479 -5.15 25.56 -13.44
CA ILE A 479 -5.26 25.26 -14.87
C ILE A 479 -4.96 23.76 -15.09
N GLY A 480 -5.89 22.92 -14.64
CA GLY A 480 -5.77 21.46 -14.64
C GLY A 480 -6.39 20.75 -13.42
N GLY A 481 -6.96 21.49 -12.45
CA GLY A 481 -7.69 20.88 -11.32
C GLY A 481 -9.01 20.27 -11.77
N VAL A 482 -9.19 18.97 -11.54
CA VAL A 482 -10.42 18.21 -11.85
C VAL A 482 -11.29 18.03 -10.60
N LYS A 483 -10.78 18.37 -9.40
CA LYS A 483 -11.37 18.00 -8.11
C LYS A 483 -12.68 18.75 -7.81
N GLY A 484 -12.74 20.05 -8.10
CA GLY A 484 -13.94 20.87 -8.01
C GLY A 484 -14.86 20.89 -9.25
N ASP A 485 -14.60 20.08 -10.28
CA ASP A 485 -15.46 19.91 -11.47
C ASP A 485 -16.43 18.75 -11.21
N LEU A 486 -17.48 19.01 -10.43
CA LEU A 486 -18.35 17.98 -9.86
C LEU A 486 -19.44 17.51 -10.85
N ASN A 487 -19.77 18.36 -11.82
CA ASN A 487 -20.68 18.02 -12.91
C ASN A 487 -19.96 17.42 -14.16
N HIS A 488 -18.62 17.41 -14.16
CA HIS A 488 -17.74 16.96 -15.24
C HIS A 488 -17.89 17.76 -16.56
N ASP A 489 -18.20 19.07 -16.49
CA ASP A 489 -18.32 19.96 -17.65
C ASP A 489 -17.00 20.66 -18.08
N LEU A 490 -15.91 20.38 -17.36
CA LEU A 490 -14.59 21.00 -17.49
C LEU A 490 -14.53 22.45 -16.98
N SER A 491 -15.33 22.75 -15.95
CA SER A 491 -15.26 23.99 -15.20
C SER A 491 -15.55 23.77 -13.71
N THR A 492 -15.41 24.85 -12.93
CA THR A 492 -15.76 24.87 -11.51
C THR A 492 -16.52 26.18 -11.28
N ASP A 493 -17.83 26.08 -11.13
CA ASP A 493 -18.70 27.23 -10.89
C ASP A 493 -19.86 27.01 -9.89
N ALA A 494 -20.96 27.74 -10.07
CA ALA A 494 -22.12 27.68 -9.20
C ALA A 494 -23.01 26.44 -9.44
N GLU A 495 -22.88 25.75 -10.58
CA GLU A 495 -23.55 24.46 -10.80
C GLU A 495 -22.90 23.33 -9.99
N ASP A 496 -21.57 23.35 -9.83
CA ASP A 496 -20.82 22.45 -8.94
C ASP A 496 -21.08 22.74 -7.45
N LEU A 497 -21.12 24.01 -7.04
CA LEU A 497 -21.57 24.37 -5.69
C LEU A 497 -22.99 23.82 -5.43
N LEU A 498 -23.85 23.87 -6.44
CA LEU A 498 -25.21 23.34 -6.37
C LEU A 498 -25.26 21.81 -6.50
N PHE A 499 -24.17 21.15 -6.87
CA PHE A 499 -23.98 19.71 -6.74
C PHE A 499 -23.65 19.39 -5.27
N LEU A 500 -22.60 20.04 -4.74
CA LEU A 500 -22.11 19.87 -3.37
C LEU A 500 -23.17 20.16 -2.30
N LEU A 501 -23.86 21.29 -2.41
CA LEU A 501 -24.90 21.70 -1.45
C LEU A 501 -26.17 20.83 -1.45
N LYS A 502 -26.29 19.83 -2.35
CA LYS A 502 -27.41 18.87 -2.34
C LYS A 502 -27.09 17.55 -1.67
N GLY A 503 -25.82 17.13 -1.67
CA GLY A 503 -25.38 16.01 -0.84
C GLY A 503 -25.22 16.36 0.64
N TRP A 504 -25.35 17.65 0.98
CA TRP A 504 -25.10 18.19 2.31
C TRP A 504 -25.76 17.42 3.47
N GLY A 505 -24.93 16.83 4.33
CA GLY A 505 -25.37 16.06 5.49
C GLY A 505 -25.81 14.63 5.18
N GLN A 506 -25.46 14.09 4.02
CA GLN A 506 -25.33 12.64 3.83
C GLN A 506 -24.07 12.13 4.56
N VAL A 507 -24.17 10.92 5.10
CA VAL A 507 -23.25 10.21 6.02
C VAL A 507 -23.56 8.72 5.92
#